data_AF-A0A166KJ92-F1
#
_entry.id   AF-A0A166KJ92-F1
#
_cell.length_a   1.000
_cell.length_b   1.000
_cell.length_c   1.000
_cell.angle_alpha   90.00
_cell.angle_beta   90.00
_cell.angle_gamma   90.00
#
_symmetry.space_group_name_H-M   'P 1'
#
loop_
_entity.id
_entity.type
_entity.pdbx_description
1 polymer ?
#
loop_
_entity_poly.entity_id
_entity_poly.type
_entity_poly.pdbx_seq_one_letter_code
_entity_poly.pdbx_strand_id
1 'polypeptide(L)'
;MRDTFNKMMGRTRYVVCRLFLHLAGSDVAPILGVLNSTAREAIAADGDLQDLGQGLVEICETLLRYDEAWLSASNEGEVFWDEGEAGDYVNELFSDSGERYGAGFDDSFASGNESFSIPVTRNVIVMLTVAYEGEVPDLETDLSNIPALKDALKALINLHYKEKLRAIQVHFSPAQLGDELTNDQLMQYYPELIPL
;
A
#
# COMPACT_ATOMS: atom_id res chain seq x y z
N MET A 1 17.51 22.46 8.24
CA MET A 1 17.39 23.77 8.92
C MET A 1 15.93 24.18 9.13
N ARG A 2 15.05 24.06 8.12
CA ARG A 2 13.61 24.38 8.25
C ARG A 2 12.86 23.43 9.20
N ASP A 3 13.14 22.12 9.13
CA ASP A 3 12.51 21.13 10.01
C ASP A 3 12.85 21.30 11.49
N THR A 4 14.14 21.55 11.79
CA THR A 4 14.60 21.79 13.17
C THR A 4 13.92 23.03 13.76
N PHE A 5 13.74 24.07 12.97
CA PHE A 5 13.09 25.31 13.39
C PHE A 5 11.58 25.12 13.62
N ASN A 6 10.90 24.38 12.74
CA ASN A 6 9.48 24.05 12.90
C ASN A 6 9.23 23.17 14.15
N LYS A 7 10.11 22.18 14.39
CA LYS A 7 10.10 21.35 15.60
C LYS A 7 10.29 22.19 16.87
N MET A 8 11.19 23.18 16.84
CA MET A 8 11.39 24.12 17.96
C MET A 8 10.19 25.05 18.20
N MET A 9 9.43 25.38 17.16
CA MET A 9 8.20 26.17 17.29
C MET A 9 6.97 25.35 17.72
N GLY A 10 7.12 24.03 17.93
CA GLY A 10 6.01 23.16 18.34
C GLY A 10 4.96 22.97 17.25
N ARG A 11 5.31 23.15 15.97
CA ARG A 11 4.40 22.85 14.87
C ARG A 11 4.16 21.34 14.78
N THR A 12 2.95 20.95 14.41
CA THR A 12 2.65 19.55 14.09
C THR A 12 3.37 19.16 12.81
N ARG A 13 4.03 18.01 12.87
CA ARG A 13 4.68 17.38 11.72
C ARG A 13 3.73 16.35 11.16
N TYR A 14 3.49 16.40 9.86
CA TYR A 14 2.76 15.39 9.12
C TYR A 14 3.73 14.64 8.23
N VAL A 15 3.55 13.34 8.10
CA VAL A 15 4.28 12.51 7.14
C VAL A 15 3.26 11.80 6.30
N VAL A 16 3.48 11.79 4.99
CA VAL A 16 2.73 10.98 4.05
C VAL A 16 3.70 9.99 3.44
N CYS A 17 3.40 8.70 3.49
CA CYS A 17 4.20 7.69 2.83
C CYS A 17 3.32 6.65 2.13
N ARG A 18 3.87 6.07 1.06
CA ARG A 18 3.31 4.94 0.34
C ARG A 18 4.33 3.81 0.34
N LEU A 19 3.88 2.65 0.80
CA LEU A 19 4.61 1.39 0.74
C LEU A 19 4.10 0.59 -0.45
N PHE A 20 5.01 0.03 -1.23
CA PHE A 20 4.73 -1.01 -2.22
C PHE A 20 5.29 -2.34 -1.74
N LEU A 21 4.46 -3.37 -1.77
CA LEU A 21 4.85 -4.72 -1.46
C LEU A 21 4.43 -5.66 -2.58
N HIS A 22 5.42 -6.28 -3.21
CA HIS A 22 5.20 -7.31 -4.21
C HIS A 22 5.15 -8.68 -3.56
N LEU A 23 4.02 -9.34 -3.76
CA LEU A 23 3.73 -10.68 -3.33
C LEU A 23 3.77 -11.62 -4.53
N ALA A 24 4.42 -12.76 -4.39
CA ALA A 24 4.41 -13.80 -5.40
C ALA A 24 4.33 -15.20 -4.78
N GLY A 25 3.81 -16.15 -5.55
CA GLY A 25 3.74 -17.57 -5.17
C GLY A 25 2.32 -18.08 -4.89
N SER A 26 2.24 -19.33 -4.43
CA SER A 26 0.98 -20.06 -4.26
C SER A 26 0.11 -19.58 -3.09
N ASP A 27 0.69 -18.87 -2.13
CA ASP A 27 0.05 -18.53 -0.86
C ASP A 27 -0.48 -17.09 -0.81
N VAL A 28 -0.67 -16.46 -1.97
CA VAL A 28 -1.20 -15.08 -2.08
C VAL A 28 -2.72 -15.02 -1.92
N ALA A 29 -3.44 -16.12 -2.16
CA ALA A 29 -4.90 -16.16 -2.15
C ALA A 29 -5.54 -15.71 -0.81
N PRO A 30 -5.04 -16.13 0.38
CA PRO A 30 -5.53 -15.60 1.65
C PRO A 30 -5.39 -14.08 1.78
N ILE A 31 -4.29 -13.51 1.28
CA ILE A 31 -4.02 -12.07 1.33
C ILE A 31 -5.02 -11.31 0.46
N LEU A 32 -5.29 -11.80 -0.76
CA LEU A 32 -6.32 -11.23 -1.64
C LEU A 32 -7.72 -11.29 -1.00
N GLY A 33 -8.02 -12.35 -0.24
CA GLY A 33 -9.28 -12.46 0.51
C GLY A 33 -9.47 -11.29 1.48
N VAL A 34 -8.44 -11.00 2.28
CA VAL A 34 -8.42 -9.90 3.25
C VAL A 34 -8.49 -8.54 2.57
N LEU A 35 -7.68 -8.31 1.52
CA LEU A 35 -7.71 -7.05 0.76
C LEU A 35 -9.11 -6.76 0.21
N ASN A 36 -9.78 -7.78 -0.33
CA ASN A 36 -11.14 -7.63 -0.86
C ASN A 36 -12.20 -7.44 0.23
N SER A 37 -12.09 -8.06 1.40
CA SER A 37 -13.02 -7.81 2.51
C SER A 37 -12.87 -6.41 3.06
N THR A 38 -11.64 -6.00 3.35
CA THR A 38 -11.34 -4.66 3.85
C THR A 38 -11.79 -3.56 2.87
N ALA A 39 -11.62 -3.77 1.56
CA ALA A 39 -12.11 -2.83 0.56
C ALA A 39 -13.65 -2.67 0.59
N ARG A 40 -14.40 -3.78 0.78
CA ARG A 40 -15.86 -3.73 0.90
C ARG A 40 -16.31 -3.05 2.19
N GLU A 41 -15.62 -3.32 3.29
CA GLU A 41 -15.90 -2.71 4.59
C GLU A 41 -15.64 -1.20 4.58
N ALA A 42 -14.54 -0.77 3.95
CA ALA A 42 -14.23 0.64 3.73
C ALA A 42 -15.34 1.40 3.00
N ILE A 43 -15.92 0.79 1.95
CA ILE A 43 -17.05 1.36 1.21
C ILE A 43 -18.30 1.42 2.10
N ALA A 44 -18.56 0.38 2.88
CA ALA A 44 -19.72 0.32 3.78
C ALA A 44 -19.63 1.33 4.94
N ALA A 45 -18.41 1.66 5.38
CA ALA A 45 -18.11 2.63 6.43
C ALA A 45 -18.06 4.08 5.94
N ASP A 46 -18.32 4.34 4.65
CA ASP A 46 -18.23 5.67 4.03
C ASP A 46 -16.88 6.36 4.29
N GLY A 47 -15.80 5.57 4.35
CA GLY A 47 -14.44 6.07 4.57
C GLY A 47 -14.14 6.54 6.00
N ASP A 48 -14.88 6.09 7.02
CA ASP A 48 -14.53 6.38 8.43
C ASP A 48 -13.11 5.93 8.76
N LEU A 49 -12.30 6.84 9.28
CA LEU A 49 -10.87 6.61 9.50
C LEU A 49 -10.59 5.52 10.55
N GLN A 50 -11.51 5.31 11.50
CA GLN A 50 -11.37 4.27 12.50
C GLN A 50 -11.57 2.89 11.89
N ASP A 51 -12.61 2.74 11.06
CA ASP A 51 -12.89 1.49 10.35
C ASP A 51 -11.80 1.19 9.30
N LEU A 52 -11.36 2.20 8.54
CA LEU A 52 -10.21 2.08 7.63
C LEU A 52 -8.92 1.68 8.38
N GLY A 53 -8.72 2.24 9.57
CA GLY A 53 -7.60 1.92 10.45
C GLY A 53 -7.61 0.47 10.92
N GLN A 54 -8.78 -0.05 11.28
CA GLN A 54 -8.93 -1.46 11.64
C GLN A 54 -8.65 -2.38 10.45
N GLY A 55 -9.10 -2.00 9.26
CA GLY A 55 -8.77 -2.68 8.01
C GLY A 55 -7.27 -2.70 7.72
N LEU A 56 -6.59 -1.57 7.90
CA LEU A 56 -5.13 -1.48 7.77
C LEU A 56 -4.42 -2.42 8.74
N VAL A 57 -4.90 -2.54 9.98
CA VAL A 57 -4.34 -3.49 10.96
C VAL A 57 -4.45 -4.92 10.46
N GLU A 58 -5.64 -5.34 10.00
CA GLU A 58 -5.87 -6.70 9.52
C GLU A 58 -4.98 -7.03 8.30
N ILE A 59 -4.84 -6.07 7.38
CA ILE A 59 -3.93 -6.19 6.23
C ILE A 59 -2.48 -6.34 6.69
N CYS A 60 -1.99 -5.45 7.57
CA CYS A 60 -0.62 -5.51 8.06
C CYS A 60 -0.32 -6.83 8.79
N GLU A 61 -1.23 -7.31 9.63
CA GLU A 61 -1.10 -8.58 10.34
C GLU A 61 -1.09 -9.78 9.40
N THR A 62 -1.92 -9.73 8.36
CA THR A 62 -1.96 -10.76 7.31
C THR A 62 -0.64 -10.76 6.53
N LEU A 63 -0.17 -9.60 6.08
CA LEU A 63 1.12 -9.49 5.38
C LEU A 63 2.27 -10.02 6.22
N LEU A 64 2.32 -9.69 7.52
CA LEU A 64 3.32 -10.19 8.46
C LEU A 64 3.28 -11.71 8.64
N ARG A 65 2.09 -12.33 8.55
CA ARG A 65 1.90 -13.79 8.67
C ARG A 65 2.37 -14.54 7.43
N TYR A 66 2.28 -13.92 6.26
CA TYR A 66 2.64 -14.49 4.96
C TYR A 66 3.88 -13.80 4.37
N ASP A 67 4.89 -13.56 5.21
CA ASP A 67 6.14 -12.91 4.80
C ASP A 67 6.96 -13.73 3.79
N GLU A 68 6.76 -15.05 3.76
CA GLU A 68 7.35 -15.93 2.74
C GLU A 68 6.89 -15.61 1.31
N ALA A 69 5.75 -14.93 1.14
CA ALA A 69 5.27 -14.51 -0.17
C ALA A 69 5.92 -13.21 -0.67
N TRP A 70 6.70 -12.51 0.17
CA TRP A 70 7.28 -11.21 -0.19
C TRP A 70 8.47 -11.40 -1.14
N LEU A 71 8.43 -10.71 -2.28
CA LEU A 71 9.48 -10.82 -3.31
C LEU A 71 10.28 -9.52 -3.50
N SER A 72 9.61 -8.38 -3.49
CA SER A 72 10.25 -7.07 -3.61
C SER A 72 9.42 -6.00 -2.90
N ALA A 73 10.05 -4.92 -2.47
CA ALA A 73 9.36 -3.78 -1.87
C ALA A 73 10.03 -2.46 -2.23
N SER A 74 9.28 -1.39 -2.04
CA SER A 74 9.79 -0.02 -2.08
C SER A 74 8.90 0.88 -1.24
N ASN A 75 9.39 2.06 -0.91
CA ASN A 75 8.61 3.08 -0.25
C ASN A 75 8.99 4.47 -0.72
N GLU A 76 8.03 5.37 -0.66
CA GLU A 76 8.22 6.78 -0.92
C GLU A 76 7.40 7.61 0.06
N GLY A 77 7.71 8.90 0.17
CA GLY A 77 6.98 9.77 1.07
C GLY A 77 7.68 11.11 1.27
N GLU A 78 6.95 12.02 1.91
CA GLU A 78 7.42 13.37 2.21
C GLU A 78 6.91 13.86 3.56
N VAL A 79 7.61 14.86 4.10
CA VAL A 79 7.37 15.47 5.40
C VAL A 79 6.78 16.85 5.21
N PHE A 80 5.65 17.09 5.84
CA PHE A 80 4.89 18.33 5.76
C PHE A 80 4.75 18.98 7.13
N TRP A 81 4.56 20.30 7.11
CA TRP A 81 4.29 21.12 8.29
C TRP A 81 2.97 21.90 8.16
N ASP A 82 2.27 21.66 7.06
CA ASP A 82 0.93 22.13 6.76
C ASP A 82 0.06 20.91 6.44
N GLU A 83 -1.11 20.82 7.08
CA GLU A 83 -2.01 19.68 6.92
C GLU A 83 -2.66 19.65 5.54
N GLY A 84 -2.89 20.83 4.94
CA GLY A 84 -3.43 20.95 3.58
C GLY A 84 -2.46 20.43 2.54
N GLU A 85 -1.18 20.84 2.60
CA GLU A 85 -0.12 20.32 1.72
C GLU A 85 0.01 18.79 1.83
N ALA A 86 -0.07 18.24 3.04
CA ALA A 86 -0.07 16.79 3.24
C ALA A 86 -1.29 16.11 2.60
N GLY A 87 -2.48 16.72 2.73
CA GLY A 87 -3.71 16.23 2.10
C GLY A 87 -3.67 16.27 0.57
N ASP A 88 -3.09 17.32 -0.01
CA ASP A 88 -2.89 17.44 -1.45
C ASP A 88 -1.98 16.32 -1.97
N TYR A 89 -0.87 16.06 -1.29
CA TYR A 89 0.04 14.97 -1.66
C TYR A 89 -0.60 13.58 -1.53
N VAL A 90 -1.46 13.35 -0.53
CA VAL A 90 -2.27 12.12 -0.43
C VAL A 90 -3.17 11.93 -1.67
N ASN A 91 -3.74 13.01 -2.21
CA ASN A 91 -4.59 12.94 -3.41
C ASN A 91 -3.77 12.71 -4.69
N GLU A 92 -2.55 13.23 -4.76
CA GLU A 92 -1.61 12.94 -5.85
C GLU A 92 -1.27 11.44 -5.87
N LEU A 93 -0.90 10.87 -4.71
CA LEU A 93 -0.60 9.44 -4.57
C LEU A 93 -1.82 8.55 -4.85
N PHE A 94 -3.02 8.99 -4.49
CA PHE A 94 -4.26 8.31 -4.85
C PHE A 94 -4.42 8.23 -6.37
N SER A 95 -4.25 9.36 -7.04
CA SER A 95 -4.42 9.47 -8.49
C SER A 95 -3.40 8.61 -9.23
N ASP A 96 -2.12 8.67 -8.81
CA ASP A 96 -1.06 7.81 -9.36
C ASP A 96 -1.32 6.32 -9.11
N SER A 97 -1.75 5.94 -7.90
CA SER A 97 -2.14 4.55 -7.59
C SER A 97 -3.31 4.09 -8.48
N GLY A 98 -4.28 4.98 -8.69
CA GLY A 98 -5.45 4.77 -9.54
C GLY A 98 -5.09 4.61 -11.02
N GLU A 99 -4.09 5.33 -11.52
CA GLU A 99 -3.58 5.15 -12.89
C GLU A 99 -2.87 3.80 -13.05
N ARG A 100 -2.14 3.33 -12.04
CA ARG A 100 -1.50 2.00 -12.04
C ARG A 100 -2.51 0.86 -11.86
N TYR A 101 -3.65 1.16 -11.25
CA TYR A 101 -4.82 0.29 -11.11
C TYR A 101 -5.66 0.23 -12.40
N GLY A 102 -5.82 1.38 -13.07
CA GLY A 102 -6.78 1.64 -14.14
C GLY A 102 -6.17 1.81 -15.54
N ALA A 103 -4.85 1.74 -15.69
CA ALA A 103 -4.20 1.54 -16.98
C ALA A 103 -4.64 0.19 -17.51
N GLY A 104 -5.74 0.22 -18.27
CA GLY A 104 -6.45 -0.93 -18.80
C GLY A 104 -5.51 -2.09 -19.11
N PHE A 105 -5.77 -3.21 -18.47
CA PHE A 105 -5.55 -4.51 -19.07
C PHE A 105 -6.44 -4.55 -20.32
N ASP A 106 -6.01 -3.82 -21.35
CA ASP A 106 -6.75 -3.59 -22.56
C ASP A 106 -6.99 -4.97 -23.17
N ASP A 107 -8.25 -5.24 -23.43
CA ASP A 107 -8.93 -6.49 -23.79
C ASP A 107 -8.46 -7.06 -25.14
N SER A 108 -7.15 -7.16 -25.32
CA SER A 108 -6.46 -7.41 -26.59
C SER A 108 -5.86 -8.81 -26.67
N PHE A 109 -6.40 -9.76 -25.90
CA PHE A 109 -6.20 -11.21 -26.11
C PHE A 109 -7.47 -12.07 -26.00
N ALA A 110 -8.68 -11.48 -26.05
CA ALA A 110 -9.91 -12.25 -26.13
C ALA A 110 -10.16 -12.73 -27.58
N SER A 111 -9.38 -13.72 -28.04
CA SER A 111 -9.69 -14.52 -29.22
C SER A 111 -9.08 -15.91 -29.06
N GLY A 112 -9.71 -16.74 -28.23
CA GLY A 112 -9.28 -18.13 -28.05
C GLY A 112 -10.23 -18.89 -27.15
N ASN A 113 -11.06 -19.72 -27.76
CA ASN A 113 -12.00 -20.61 -27.11
C ASN A 113 -11.23 -21.72 -26.36
N GLU A 114 -10.73 -21.45 -25.15
CA GLU A 114 -9.99 -22.43 -24.34
C GLU A 114 -10.47 -22.48 -22.88
N SER A 115 -10.43 -23.70 -22.33
CA SER A 115 -10.92 -24.15 -21.03
C SER A 115 -10.79 -23.13 -19.88
N PHE A 116 -11.86 -22.93 -19.10
CA PHE A 116 -11.91 -22.09 -17.89
C PHE A 116 -10.99 -22.60 -16.76
N SER A 117 -9.67 -22.48 -16.92
CA SER A 117 -8.75 -22.42 -15.80
C SER A 117 -8.53 -20.96 -15.45
N ILE A 118 -9.02 -20.53 -14.28
CA ILE A 118 -8.70 -19.22 -13.74
C ILE A 118 -7.16 -19.16 -13.57
N PRO A 119 -6.45 -18.21 -14.20
CA PRO A 119 -5.02 -18.06 -13.99
C PRO A 119 -4.75 -17.86 -12.50
N VAL A 120 -3.81 -18.62 -11.93
CA VAL A 120 -3.34 -18.37 -10.57
C VAL A 120 -2.50 -17.11 -10.64
N THR A 121 -3.06 -15.95 -10.24
CA THR A 121 -2.36 -14.67 -10.22
C THR A 121 -1.00 -14.85 -9.53
N ARG A 122 0.09 -14.70 -10.28
CA ARG A 122 1.44 -14.98 -9.79
C ARG A 122 2.06 -13.83 -9.04
N ASN A 123 1.66 -12.61 -9.37
CA ASN A 123 2.19 -11.37 -8.82
C ASN A 123 1.03 -10.52 -8.32
N VAL A 124 1.13 -10.04 -7.08
CA VAL A 124 0.20 -9.06 -6.52
C VAL A 124 1.02 -7.92 -5.91
N ILE A 125 0.70 -6.69 -6.28
CA ILE A 125 1.25 -5.50 -5.63
C ILE A 125 0.22 -4.98 -4.63
N VAL A 126 0.64 -4.79 -3.39
CA VAL A 126 -0.12 -4.08 -2.36
C VAL A 126 0.51 -2.71 -2.15
N MET A 127 -0.31 -1.66 -2.23
CA MET A 127 0.06 -0.27 -2.03
C MET A 127 -0.65 0.25 -0.79
N LEU A 128 0.11 0.55 0.27
CA LEU A 128 -0.42 1.13 1.50
C LEU A 128 0.03 2.58 1.59
N THR A 129 -0.90 3.51 1.43
CA THR A 129 -0.64 4.95 1.62
C THR A 129 -1.21 5.39 2.94
N VAL A 130 -0.40 6.06 3.76
CA VAL A 130 -0.85 6.63 5.02
C VAL A 130 -0.34 8.06 5.18
N ALA A 131 -1.16 8.90 5.81
CA ALA A 131 -0.71 10.15 6.41
C ALA A 131 -0.78 10.02 7.94
N TYR A 132 0.24 10.50 8.66
CA TYR A 132 0.27 10.43 10.11
C TYR A 132 0.99 11.61 10.76
N GLU A 133 0.73 11.80 12.06
CA GLU A 133 1.37 12.82 12.87
C GLU A 133 2.64 12.34 13.59
N GLY A 134 3.67 13.17 13.57
CA GLY A 134 4.91 12.99 14.32
C GLY A 134 6.01 12.30 13.52
N GLU A 135 6.91 11.64 14.23
CA GLU A 135 8.10 10.99 13.68
C GLU A 135 8.03 9.50 13.96
N VAL A 136 8.18 8.70 12.90
CA VAL A 136 8.19 7.24 12.96
C VAL A 136 9.37 6.76 12.12
N PRO A 137 10.57 6.61 12.72
CA PRO A 137 11.78 6.25 11.98
C PRO A 137 11.64 4.96 11.17
N ASP A 138 10.85 3.99 11.67
CA ASP A 138 10.60 2.71 11.01
C ASP A 138 9.81 2.82 9.69
N LEU A 139 9.17 3.97 9.42
CA LEU A 139 8.49 4.28 8.16
C LEU A 139 9.26 5.29 7.28
N GLU A 140 10.30 5.90 7.83
CA GLU A 140 11.05 7.01 7.24
C GLU A 140 12.49 6.59 6.90
N THR A 141 12.63 5.31 6.53
CA THR A 141 13.89 4.67 6.14
C THR A 141 13.65 3.82 4.89
N ASP A 142 14.74 3.30 4.33
CA ASP A 142 14.67 2.31 3.27
C ASP A 142 14.03 1.00 3.77
N LEU A 143 12.93 0.61 3.13
CA LEU A 143 12.16 -0.60 3.45
C LEU A 143 12.49 -1.79 2.54
N SER A 144 13.51 -1.71 1.70
CA SER A 144 13.92 -2.78 0.78
C SER A 144 14.64 -3.96 1.45
N ASN A 145 14.32 -4.27 2.70
CA ASN A 145 14.80 -5.47 3.39
C ASN A 145 13.72 -6.00 4.35
N ILE A 146 13.70 -7.32 4.54
CA ILE A 146 12.66 -8.01 5.33
C ILE A 146 12.51 -7.46 6.76
N PRO A 147 13.59 -7.26 7.55
CA PRO A 147 13.46 -6.70 8.90
C PRO A 147 12.82 -5.32 8.93
N ALA A 148 13.30 -4.38 8.09
CA ALA A 148 12.76 -3.02 8.04
C ALA A 148 11.28 -3.02 7.63
N LEU A 149 10.91 -3.84 6.64
CA LEU A 149 9.52 -3.97 6.20
C LEU A 149 8.61 -4.54 7.31
N LYS A 150 9.08 -5.51 8.09
CA LYS A 150 8.34 -6.02 9.25
C LYS A 150 8.11 -4.94 10.31
N ASP A 151 9.12 -4.12 10.57
CA ASP A 151 9.02 -3.07 11.58
C ASP A 151 8.13 -1.91 11.08
N ALA A 152 8.19 -1.58 9.79
CA ALA A 152 7.25 -0.67 9.14
C ALA A 152 5.79 -1.12 9.28
N LEU A 153 5.46 -2.38 8.97
CA LEU A 153 4.08 -2.90 9.10
C LEU A 153 3.59 -2.85 10.56
N LYS A 154 4.45 -3.18 11.53
CA LYS A 154 4.12 -3.01 12.96
C LYS A 154 3.94 -1.55 13.35
N ALA A 155 4.73 -0.64 12.76
CA ALA A 155 4.62 0.79 13.00
C ALA A 155 3.28 1.35 12.49
N LEU A 156 2.80 0.89 11.32
CA LEU A 156 1.46 1.22 10.82
C LEU A 156 0.35 0.76 11.78
N ILE A 157 0.43 -0.48 12.28
CA ILE A 157 -0.50 -1.00 13.30
C ILE A 157 -0.49 -0.09 14.55
N ASN A 158 0.71 0.26 15.03
CA ASN A 158 0.85 1.11 16.20
C ASN A 158 0.34 2.55 15.99
N LEU A 159 0.41 3.08 14.76
CA LEU A 159 -0.13 4.40 14.45
C LEU A 159 -1.65 4.43 14.58
N HIS A 160 -2.35 3.37 14.16
CA HIS A 160 -3.79 3.22 14.35
C HIS A 160 -4.14 3.20 15.85
N TYR A 161 -3.52 2.32 16.63
CA TYR A 161 -3.81 2.22 18.07
C TYR A 161 -3.46 3.48 18.88
N LYS A 162 -2.61 4.36 18.35
CA LYS A 162 -2.28 5.66 18.94
C LYS A 162 -3.11 6.82 18.37
N GLU A 163 -4.07 6.55 17.49
CA GLU A 163 -4.94 7.54 16.85
C GLU A 163 -4.16 8.64 16.10
N LYS A 164 -3.02 8.26 15.52
CA LYS A 164 -2.10 9.18 14.82
C LYS A 164 -2.27 9.20 13.30
N LEU A 165 -3.07 8.30 12.75
CA LEU A 165 -3.40 8.28 11.33
C LEU A 165 -4.29 9.49 10.99
N ARG A 166 -4.10 10.05 9.81
CA ARG A 166 -4.85 11.19 9.25
C ARG A 166 -5.44 10.88 7.89
N ALA A 167 -4.83 9.96 7.15
CA ALA A 167 -5.39 9.38 5.94
C ALA A 167 -4.88 7.94 5.79
N ILE A 168 -5.70 7.09 5.19
CA ILE A 168 -5.36 5.70 4.86
C ILE A 168 -5.94 5.42 3.48
N GLN A 169 -5.12 4.87 2.58
CA GLN A 169 -5.56 4.35 1.30
C GLN A 169 -4.88 3.01 1.06
N VAL A 170 -5.67 2.05 0.61
CA VAL A 170 -5.20 0.72 0.25
C VAL A 170 -5.56 0.49 -1.20
N HIS A 171 -4.55 0.25 -2.02
CA HIS A 171 -4.73 -0.21 -3.40
C HIS A 171 -3.99 -1.52 -3.58
N PHE A 172 -4.44 -2.34 -4.52
CA PHE A 172 -3.71 -3.53 -4.92
C PHE A 172 -3.94 -3.84 -6.40
N SER A 173 -2.98 -4.50 -7.02
CA SER A 173 -3.01 -4.89 -8.44
C SER A 173 -2.51 -6.34 -8.60
N PRO A 174 -3.20 -7.20 -9.36
CA PRO A 174 -4.46 -6.93 -10.02
C PRO A 174 -5.62 -6.88 -9.02
N ALA A 175 -6.64 -6.08 -9.33
CA ALA A 175 -7.77 -5.85 -8.44
C ALA A 175 -9.00 -6.69 -8.76
N GLN A 176 -9.13 -7.17 -10.00
CA GLN A 176 -10.24 -8.03 -10.40
C GLN A 176 -9.84 -9.50 -10.33
N LEU A 177 -10.79 -10.33 -9.92
CA LEU A 177 -10.59 -11.77 -9.90
C LEU A 177 -10.44 -12.29 -11.35
N GLY A 178 -9.32 -12.96 -11.62
CA GLY A 178 -9.02 -13.50 -12.95
C GLY A 178 -8.06 -12.65 -13.77
N ASP A 179 -7.77 -11.42 -13.34
CA ASP A 179 -6.70 -10.62 -13.91
C ASP A 179 -5.33 -11.14 -13.47
N GLU A 180 -4.34 -10.96 -14.35
CA GLU A 180 -2.95 -11.33 -14.12
C GLU A 180 -2.04 -10.11 -14.31
N LEU A 181 -1.23 -9.82 -13.30
CA LEU A 181 -0.11 -8.89 -13.43
C LEU A 181 1.12 -9.66 -13.93
N THR A 182 1.40 -9.52 -15.23
CA THR A 182 2.55 -10.18 -15.86
C THR A 182 3.88 -9.53 -15.44
N ASN A 183 5.00 -10.23 -15.64
CA ASN A 183 6.33 -9.69 -15.31
C ASN A 183 6.69 -8.46 -16.15
N ASP A 184 6.25 -8.39 -17.41
CA ASP A 184 6.51 -7.23 -18.27
C ASP A 184 5.75 -6.00 -17.77
N GLN A 185 4.48 -6.17 -17.37
CA GLN A 185 3.68 -5.11 -16.76
C GLN A 185 4.24 -4.69 -15.40
N LEU A 186 4.72 -5.65 -14.61
CA LEU A 186 5.40 -5.37 -13.34
C LEU A 186 6.59 -4.43 -13.55
N MET A 187 7.46 -4.72 -14.53
CA MET A 187 8.61 -3.87 -14.83
C MET A 187 8.21 -2.52 -15.44
N GLN A 188 7.10 -2.46 -16.18
CA GLN A 188 6.62 -1.21 -16.77
C GLN A 188 5.99 -0.26 -15.74
N TYR A 189 5.17 -0.79 -14.83
CA TYR A 189 4.35 0.02 -13.91
C TYR A 189 4.90 0.14 -12.49
N TYR A 190 5.84 -0.73 -12.11
CA TYR A 190 6.46 -0.72 -10.79
C TYR A 190 8.00 -0.80 -10.87
N PRO A 191 8.65 0.07 -11.68
CA PRO A 191 10.11 0.05 -11.86
C PRO A 191 10.90 0.37 -10.58
N GLU A 192 10.26 0.93 -9.56
CA GLU A 192 10.86 1.28 -8.26
C GLU A 192 11.04 0.10 -7.31
N LEU A 193 10.44 -1.06 -7.59
CA LEU A 193 10.51 -2.22 -6.70
C LEU A 193 11.93 -2.78 -6.58
N ILE A 194 12.38 -2.99 -5.35
CA ILE A 194 13.70 -3.54 -5.03
C ILE A 194 13.53 -4.95 -4.45
N PRO A 195 14.23 -5.97 -4.98
CA PRO A 195 14.19 -7.33 -4.43
C PRO A 195 14.59 -7.40 -2.95
N LEU A 196 13.87 -8.21 -2.17
CA LEU A 196 14.03 -8.39 -0.72
C LEU A 196 15.04 -9.48 -0.32
#